data_AF-A0A8D8LYT9-F1
#
_entry.id   AF-A0A8D8LYT9-F1
#
_cell.length_a   1.000
_cell.length_b   1.000
_cell.length_c   1.000
_cell.angle_alpha   90.00
_cell.angle_beta   90.00
_cell.angle_gamma   90.00
#
_symmetry.space_group_name_H-M   'P 1'
#
loop_
_entity.id
_entity.type
_entity.pdbx_description
1 polymer ?
#
loop_
_entity_poly.entity_id
_entity_poly.type
_entity_poly.pdbx_seq_one_letter_code
_entity_poly.pdbx_strand_id
1 'polypeptide(L)'
;ATREQKDTSALDFFLLRRFSEFISSYFISNWFNYLILLFNLKRVENSLCHQGLKSPRIIMILLEEDISEIFKNTFTYYFVLISIILFVAPLSSVDGAHEFQAYRMHQFDFNSVAYGCRSASVNLEVHSLLTWSTARHCIITWLMEMTIDQYKLLSNKAGCVLLILPQQMHALNEEEKTMLLLLEKYMMSIDTLTPTYFAHWSPELDKIATDVNHGLTTTNSKESAVQALINAVAGNRYQLVINVNKPVPTPDLHIASVYGTLAGKSSRGEIERLPTIVIVAHYDTMGIAPELAMGADNNGSGLVALFELVRLFSTLFGQPRSLAPYNLVFLVSGGGKYNYLATKKFLDEEMEEIGRNVDFVLCLEGLASSPDAVNFFVSKPPKPGTPVDRFYQIFSKVAASKQQQHSTSPNSPLNVTLKHKKINLQDAWLAWEHEHFSMRKYRAFTLSALENHKDIRRNTILDTKHSLDIPTLTRNIEILAESLASYVYNIQDASVIFEASLKVEKASILSHLAHLSHTRRSVQLTPSNSKRNPLVDNFSWMLSKYLKQSGSTTSGGSSPGGAGSVSSSSSAGSPVVKTFSFPQDRREPDLVTYTGSGFSSPAHVYTVKPIVFDLVLLAGISLYLYLVYLVIETGVPKFL
;
A
#
# COMPACT_ATOMS: atom_id res chain seq x y z
N ALA A 1 12.40 -12.90 -25.87
CA ALA A 1 11.21 -12.03 -26.02
C ALA A 1 11.22 -11.26 -27.34
N THR A 2 12.22 -10.40 -27.63
CA THR A 2 12.20 -9.50 -28.82
C THR A 2 12.57 -10.15 -30.17
N ARG A 3 13.02 -11.41 -30.20
CA ARG A 3 13.36 -12.13 -31.45
C ARG A 3 12.22 -13.01 -31.97
N GLU A 4 11.49 -13.69 -31.08
CA GLU A 4 10.28 -14.46 -31.42
C GLU A 4 9.12 -13.57 -31.92
N GLN A 5 8.96 -12.38 -31.35
CA GLN A 5 7.88 -11.45 -31.72
C GLN A 5 8.07 -10.82 -33.10
N LYS A 6 9.30 -10.83 -33.62
CA LYS A 6 9.64 -10.30 -34.96
C LYS A 6 9.49 -11.36 -36.05
N ASP A 7 9.66 -12.64 -35.71
CA ASP A 7 9.48 -13.74 -36.65
C ASP A 7 8.00 -14.12 -36.83
N THR A 8 7.15 -13.98 -35.80
CA THR A 8 5.69 -14.18 -35.94
C THR A 8 5.02 -13.09 -36.77
N SER A 9 5.37 -11.82 -36.53
CA SER A 9 4.83 -10.70 -37.32
C SER A 9 5.29 -10.71 -38.79
N ALA A 10 6.49 -11.20 -39.07
CA ALA A 10 6.97 -11.39 -40.44
C ALA A 10 6.26 -12.56 -41.15
N LEU A 11 5.97 -13.66 -40.43
CA LEU A 11 5.22 -14.79 -40.96
C LEU A 11 3.76 -14.40 -41.26
N ASP A 12 3.13 -13.64 -40.38
CA ASP A 12 1.75 -13.15 -40.54
C ASP A 12 1.64 -12.17 -41.72
N PHE A 13 2.61 -11.26 -41.88
CA PHE A 13 2.64 -10.33 -43.01
C PHE A 13 2.91 -11.03 -44.35
N PHE A 14 3.75 -12.08 -44.35
CA PHE A 14 4.04 -12.89 -45.53
C PHE A 14 2.84 -13.74 -45.96
N LEU A 15 2.10 -14.30 -44.99
CA LEU A 15 0.86 -15.04 -45.24
C LEU A 15 -0.27 -14.11 -45.71
N LEU A 16 -0.45 -12.94 -45.11
CA LEU A 16 -1.40 -11.91 -45.57
C LEU A 16 -1.09 -11.42 -46.98
N ARG A 17 0.19 -11.22 -47.31
CA ARG A 17 0.61 -10.78 -48.64
C ARG A 17 0.41 -11.88 -49.69
N ARG A 18 0.77 -13.14 -49.39
CA ARG A 18 0.48 -14.27 -50.30
C ARG A 18 -1.01 -14.52 -50.46
N PHE A 19 -1.80 -14.33 -49.42
CA PHE A 19 -3.25 -14.52 -49.47
C PHE A 19 -3.94 -13.37 -50.24
N SER A 20 -3.44 -12.14 -50.09
CA SER A 20 -3.84 -10.98 -50.92
C SER A 20 -3.47 -11.14 -52.39
N GLU A 21 -2.25 -11.62 -52.68
CA GLU A 21 -1.81 -11.93 -54.05
C GLU A 21 -2.61 -13.09 -54.65
N PHE A 22 -2.96 -14.11 -53.85
CA PHE A 22 -3.82 -15.22 -54.26
C PHE A 22 -5.25 -14.76 -54.55
N ILE A 23 -5.87 -13.97 -53.66
CA ILE A 23 -7.20 -13.41 -53.88
C ILE A 23 -7.19 -12.47 -55.08
N SER A 24 -6.24 -11.54 -55.18
CA SER A 24 -6.16 -10.59 -56.30
C SER A 24 -5.96 -11.30 -57.64
N SER A 25 -5.08 -12.31 -57.71
CA SER A 25 -4.86 -13.10 -58.92
C SER A 25 -6.11 -13.92 -59.30
N TYR A 26 -6.78 -14.53 -58.31
CA TYR A 26 -7.96 -15.37 -58.55
C TYR A 26 -9.22 -14.55 -58.88
N PHE A 27 -9.39 -13.37 -58.25
CA PHE A 27 -10.49 -12.44 -58.52
C PHE A 27 -10.31 -11.74 -59.86
N ILE A 28 -9.11 -11.25 -60.20
CA ILE A 28 -8.86 -10.56 -61.47
C ILE A 28 -8.94 -11.53 -62.65
N SER A 29 -8.40 -12.75 -62.51
CA SER A 29 -8.48 -13.78 -63.55
C SER A 29 -9.92 -14.23 -63.80
N ASN A 30 -10.71 -14.47 -62.75
CA ASN A 30 -12.10 -14.90 -62.92
C ASN A 30 -13.06 -13.75 -63.30
N TRP A 31 -12.78 -12.51 -62.91
CA TRP A 31 -13.57 -11.36 -63.36
C TRP A 31 -13.34 -11.08 -64.85
N PHE A 32 -12.10 -11.21 -65.35
CA PHE A 32 -11.83 -11.13 -66.80
C PHE A 32 -12.52 -12.26 -67.56
N ASN A 33 -12.50 -13.49 -67.03
CA ASN A 33 -13.22 -14.62 -67.63
C ASN A 33 -14.74 -14.41 -67.62
N TYR A 34 -15.31 -13.82 -66.56
CA TYR A 34 -16.74 -13.49 -66.47
C TYR A 34 -17.14 -12.37 -67.46
N LEU A 35 -16.27 -11.38 -67.67
CA LEU A 35 -16.47 -10.32 -68.67
C LEU A 35 -16.37 -10.86 -70.11
N ILE A 36 -15.44 -11.80 -70.35
CA ILE A 36 -15.32 -12.53 -71.63
C ILE A 36 -16.53 -13.43 -71.87
N LEU A 37 -17.04 -14.10 -70.82
CA LEU A 37 -18.24 -14.94 -70.89
C LEU A 37 -19.49 -14.08 -71.18
N LEU A 38 -19.65 -12.93 -70.54
CA LEU A 38 -20.72 -11.96 -70.82
C LEU A 38 -20.62 -11.36 -72.23
N PHE A 39 -19.41 -11.09 -72.73
CA PHE A 39 -19.19 -10.64 -74.10
C PHE A 39 -19.50 -11.74 -75.13
N ASN A 40 -19.16 -12.99 -74.82
CA ASN A 40 -19.46 -14.14 -75.66
C ASN A 40 -20.95 -14.51 -75.64
N LEU A 41 -21.63 -14.40 -74.49
CA LEU A 41 -23.09 -14.55 -74.38
C LEU A 41 -23.83 -13.51 -75.23
N LYS A 42 -23.39 -12.25 -75.23
CA LYS A 42 -23.96 -11.19 -76.07
C LYS A 42 -23.66 -11.36 -77.57
N ARG A 43 -22.55 -12.04 -77.91
CA ARG A 43 -22.17 -12.40 -79.28
C ARG A 43 -22.95 -13.62 -79.79
N VAL A 44 -23.22 -14.58 -78.90
CA VAL A 44 -24.05 -15.78 -79.16
C VAL A 44 -25.52 -15.39 -79.28
N GLU A 45 -26.03 -14.45 -78.48
CA GLU A 45 -27.38 -13.88 -78.61
C GLU A 45 -27.58 -13.18 -79.98
N ASN A 46 -26.58 -12.42 -80.44
CA ASN A 46 -26.61 -11.80 -81.77
C ASN A 46 -26.45 -12.81 -82.93
N SER A 47 -25.76 -13.93 -82.72
CA SER A 47 -25.56 -14.98 -83.74
C SER A 47 -26.76 -15.93 -83.85
N LEU A 48 -27.44 -16.21 -82.73
CA LEU A 48 -28.64 -17.07 -82.68
C LEU A 48 -29.88 -16.38 -83.28
N CYS A 49 -29.93 -15.04 -83.26
CA CYS A 49 -31.01 -14.28 -83.92
C CYS A 49 -30.93 -14.35 -85.46
N HIS A 50 -29.76 -14.68 -86.03
CA HIS A 50 -29.55 -14.77 -87.48
C HIS A 50 -29.71 -16.17 -88.08
N GLN A 51 -29.67 -17.23 -87.27
CA GLN A 51 -29.81 -18.62 -87.73
C GLN A 51 -30.98 -19.27 -86.99
N GLY A 52 -32.17 -19.27 -87.61
CA GLY A 52 -33.41 -19.78 -87.02
C GLY A 52 -33.38 -21.29 -86.70
N LEU A 53 -32.72 -21.67 -85.61
CA LEU A 53 -32.71 -23.03 -85.05
C LEU A 53 -33.81 -23.20 -84.01
N LYS A 54 -34.81 -24.03 -84.35
CA LYS A 54 -35.88 -24.49 -83.47
C LYS A 54 -35.50 -25.86 -82.87
N SER A 55 -34.89 -25.90 -81.69
CA SER A 55 -34.98 -27.07 -80.80
C SER A 55 -34.73 -26.66 -79.34
N PRO A 56 -35.79 -26.56 -78.51
CA PRO A 56 -35.67 -26.08 -77.13
C PRO A 56 -34.96 -27.06 -76.17
N ARG A 57 -34.77 -28.34 -76.54
CA ARG A 57 -34.19 -29.35 -75.65
C ARG A 57 -32.66 -29.32 -75.53
N ILE A 58 -31.96 -28.90 -76.58
CA ILE A 58 -30.48 -28.86 -76.58
C ILE A 58 -29.97 -27.59 -75.90
N ILE A 59 -30.72 -26.49 -76.02
CA ILE A 59 -30.44 -25.23 -75.32
C ILE A 59 -30.62 -25.41 -73.81
N MET A 60 -31.62 -26.19 -73.38
CA MET A 60 -31.91 -26.43 -71.96
C MET A 60 -30.81 -27.25 -71.25
N ILE A 61 -30.23 -28.26 -71.91
CA ILE A 61 -29.18 -29.11 -71.32
C ILE A 61 -27.85 -28.34 -71.19
N LEU A 62 -27.51 -27.49 -72.16
CA LEU A 62 -26.29 -26.66 -72.10
C LEU A 62 -26.39 -25.56 -71.03
N LEU A 63 -27.59 -25.00 -70.80
CA LEU A 63 -27.81 -24.04 -69.71
C LEU A 63 -27.76 -24.70 -68.34
N GLU A 64 -28.25 -25.93 -68.18
CA GLU A 64 -28.31 -26.63 -66.88
C GLU A 64 -26.91 -26.95 -66.31
N GLU A 65 -25.94 -27.30 -67.16
CA GLU A 65 -24.54 -27.52 -66.76
C GLU A 65 -23.84 -26.22 -66.34
N ASP A 66 -24.00 -25.15 -67.12
CA ASP A 66 -23.41 -23.83 -66.82
C ASP A 66 -24.01 -23.20 -65.55
N ILE A 67 -25.33 -23.35 -65.34
CA ILE A 67 -26.01 -22.88 -64.12
C ILE A 67 -25.57 -23.68 -62.90
N SER A 68 -25.39 -25.00 -63.02
CA SER A 68 -24.87 -25.83 -61.94
C SER A 68 -23.45 -25.43 -61.54
N GLU A 69 -22.61 -25.04 -62.50
CA GLU A 69 -21.24 -24.58 -62.24
C GLU A 69 -21.22 -23.20 -61.56
N ILE A 70 -22.12 -22.30 -61.96
CA ILE A 70 -22.32 -20.99 -61.32
C ILE A 70 -22.74 -21.18 -59.85
N PHE A 71 -23.74 -22.02 -59.56
CA PHE A 71 -24.19 -22.26 -58.18
C PHE A 71 -23.11 -22.92 -57.30
N LYS A 72 -22.30 -23.83 -57.85
CA LYS A 72 -21.15 -24.42 -57.13
C LYS A 72 -20.09 -23.38 -56.77
N ASN A 73 -19.81 -22.45 -57.68
CA ASN A 73 -18.87 -21.36 -57.41
C ASN A 73 -19.45 -20.32 -56.45
N THR A 74 -20.71 -19.90 -56.61
CA THR A 74 -21.36 -18.93 -55.72
C THR A 74 -21.48 -19.44 -54.28
N PHE A 75 -21.84 -20.71 -54.08
CA PHE A 75 -21.86 -21.33 -52.75
C PHE A 75 -20.47 -21.34 -52.11
N THR A 76 -19.43 -21.60 -52.91
CA THR A 76 -18.02 -21.55 -52.46
C THR A 76 -17.61 -20.13 -52.06
N TYR A 77 -18.01 -19.09 -52.81
CA TYR A 77 -17.76 -17.69 -52.44
C TYR A 77 -18.42 -17.32 -51.11
N TYR A 78 -19.66 -17.75 -50.89
CA TYR A 78 -20.39 -17.49 -49.65
C TYR A 78 -19.79 -18.24 -48.45
N PHE A 79 -19.29 -19.46 -48.64
CA PHE A 79 -18.62 -20.25 -47.60
C PHE A 79 -17.23 -19.67 -47.25
N VAL A 80 -16.50 -19.16 -48.23
CA VAL A 80 -15.24 -18.44 -48.03
C VAL A 80 -15.49 -17.12 -47.30
N LEU A 81 -16.59 -16.41 -47.61
CA LEU A 81 -16.97 -15.18 -46.90
C LEU A 81 -17.31 -15.45 -45.42
N ILE A 82 -18.08 -16.51 -45.11
CA ILE A 82 -18.27 -16.98 -43.72
C ILE A 82 -16.93 -17.26 -43.06
N SER A 83 -16.06 -18.01 -43.75
CA SER A 83 -14.78 -18.41 -43.20
C SER A 83 -13.91 -17.20 -42.87
N ILE A 84 -13.91 -16.17 -43.73
CA ILE A 84 -13.19 -14.90 -43.48
C ILE A 84 -13.83 -14.13 -42.31
N ILE A 85 -15.16 -14.02 -42.23
CA ILE A 85 -15.83 -13.32 -41.12
C ILE A 85 -15.56 -14.02 -39.78
N LEU A 86 -15.62 -15.36 -39.75
CA LEU A 86 -15.33 -16.17 -38.57
C LEU A 86 -13.84 -16.19 -38.21
N PHE A 87 -12.93 -16.09 -39.19
CA PHE A 87 -11.48 -16.00 -38.93
C PHE A 87 -11.00 -14.59 -38.54
N VAL A 88 -11.68 -13.53 -38.99
CA VAL A 88 -11.30 -12.14 -38.70
C VAL A 88 -11.90 -11.65 -37.38
N ALA A 89 -13.07 -12.15 -36.97
CA ALA A 89 -13.73 -11.81 -35.70
C ALA A 89 -12.92 -12.06 -34.40
N PRO A 90 -11.98 -13.02 -34.31
CA PRO A 90 -11.12 -13.19 -33.15
C PRO A 90 -9.82 -12.39 -33.20
N LEU A 91 -9.45 -11.78 -34.33
CA LEU A 91 -8.14 -11.11 -34.51
C LEU A 91 -8.05 -9.72 -33.87
N SER A 92 -9.15 -9.19 -33.30
CA SER A 92 -9.09 -8.04 -32.39
C SER A 92 -8.51 -8.48 -31.05
N SER A 93 -7.17 -8.48 -31.01
CA SER A 93 -6.30 -8.25 -29.85
C SER A 93 -6.88 -8.63 -28.50
N VAL A 94 -6.59 -9.85 -28.04
CA VAL A 94 -6.44 -10.11 -26.62
C VAL A 94 -5.13 -9.41 -26.21
N ASP A 95 -5.21 -8.11 -25.95
CA ASP A 95 -4.09 -7.40 -25.34
C ASP A 95 -3.91 -7.99 -23.95
N GLY A 96 -2.70 -8.50 -23.68
CA GLY A 96 -2.39 -9.32 -22.53
C GLY A 96 -2.82 -8.70 -21.21
N ALA A 97 -3.14 -9.57 -20.24
CA ALA A 97 -3.47 -9.14 -18.89
C ALA A 97 -2.35 -8.29 -18.30
N HIS A 98 -2.65 -7.08 -17.85
CA HIS A 98 -1.70 -6.27 -17.10
C HIS A 98 -1.76 -6.67 -15.63
N GLU A 99 -0.60 -7.02 -15.06
CA GLU A 99 -0.46 -7.40 -13.66
C GLU A 99 0.24 -6.28 -12.87
N PHE A 100 -0.35 -5.92 -11.74
CA PHE A 100 0.25 -4.97 -10.80
C PHE A 100 -0.12 -5.31 -9.36
N GLN A 101 0.61 -4.73 -8.41
CA GLN A 101 0.31 -4.89 -6.99
C GLN A 101 -0.75 -3.89 -6.53
N ALA A 102 -1.88 -4.39 -6.02
CA ALA A 102 -2.93 -3.58 -5.44
C ALA A 102 -2.89 -3.66 -3.90
N TYR A 103 -2.87 -2.49 -3.25
CA TYR A 103 -2.83 -2.34 -1.81
C TYR A 103 -4.22 -2.00 -1.27
N ARG A 104 -4.77 -2.83 -0.40
CA ARG A 104 -6.11 -2.65 0.14
C ARG A 104 -6.11 -1.59 1.25
N MET A 105 -7.16 -0.77 1.29
CA MET A 105 -7.46 0.07 2.44
C MET A 105 -7.54 -0.78 3.71
N HIS A 106 -7.15 -0.21 4.85
CA HIS A 106 -7.11 -0.92 6.11
C HIS A 106 -8.47 -1.55 6.50
N GLN A 107 -8.45 -2.51 7.43
CA GLN A 107 -9.65 -3.09 8.00
C GLN A 107 -9.38 -3.53 9.43
N PHE A 108 -10.07 -2.92 10.38
CA PHE A 108 -10.01 -3.31 11.79
C PHE A 108 -11.25 -2.81 12.54
N ASP A 109 -11.54 -3.44 13.67
CA ASP A 109 -12.56 -2.95 14.60
C ASP A 109 -11.86 -2.52 15.88
N PHE A 110 -12.23 -1.37 16.41
CA PHE A 110 -11.70 -0.89 17.69
C PHE A 110 -12.86 -0.53 18.60
N ASN A 111 -12.90 -1.13 19.80
CA ASN A 111 -14.01 -1.03 20.75
C ASN A 111 -15.38 -1.26 20.09
N SER A 112 -15.49 -2.30 19.26
CA SER A 112 -16.68 -2.64 18.46
C SER A 112 -17.08 -1.63 17.38
N VAL A 113 -16.27 -0.59 17.12
CA VAL A 113 -16.46 0.33 16.01
C VAL A 113 -15.63 -0.12 14.82
N ALA A 114 -16.28 -0.24 13.68
CA ALA A 114 -15.72 -0.64 12.41
C ALA A 114 -14.90 0.48 11.75
N TYR A 115 -13.75 0.14 11.17
CA TYR A 115 -12.95 1.05 10.35
C TYR A 115 -12.47 0.38 9.06
N GLY A 116 -12.51 1.13 7.97
CA GLY A 116 -11.95 0.74 6.68
C GLY A 116 -12.92 0.00 5.76
N CYS A 117 -12.38 -0.91 4.92
CA CYS A 117 -13.17 -1.63 3.93
C CYS A 117 -13.38 -3.11 4.29
N ARG A 118 -14.61 -3.61 4.11
CA ARG A 118 -14.99 -4.99 4.50
C ARG A 118 -14.87 -6.02 3.40
N SER A 119 -14.98 -5.59 2.14
CA SER A 119 -14.83 -6.46 0.98
C SER A 119 -13.37 -6.48 0.49
N ALA A 120 -13.01 -7.51 -0.25
CA ALA A 120 -11.65 -7.66 -0.78
C ALA A 120 -11.65 -8.22 -2.22
N SER A 121 -12.43 -9.27 -2.52
CA SER A 121 -12.48 -9.81 -3.88
C SER A 121 -13.11 -8.84 -4.86
N VAL A 122 -12.46 -8.63 -6.02
CA VAL A 122 -12.97 -7.76 -7.09
C VAL A 122 -12.99 -8.56 -8.39
N ASN A 123 -14.12 -8.49 -9.09
CA ASN A 123 -14.25 -8.99 -10.46
C ASN A 123 -15.29 -8.11 -11.16
N LEU A 124 -14.86 -6.92 -11.58
CA LEU A 124 -15.77 -5.86 -12.03
C LEU A 124 -15.20 -5.15 -13.26
N GLU A 125 -16.12 -4.65 -14.09
CA GLU A 125 -15.79 -3.81 -15.25
C GLU A 125 -15.33 -2.43 -14.78
N VAL A 126 -14.28 -1.89 -15.40
CA VAL A 126 -13.63 -0.64 -15.00
C VAL A 126 -14.30 0.55 -15.67
N HIS A 127 -14.59 1.58 -14.88
CA HIS A 127 -15.27 2.80 -15.29
C HIS A 127 -14.59 4.05 -14.71
N SER A 128 -14.88 5.20 -15.34
CA SER A 128 -14.42 6.50 -14.88
C SER A 128 -15.34 7.09 -13.81
N LEU A 129 -14.88 8.15 -13.15
CA LEU A 129 -15.65 8.89 -12.14
C LEU A 129 -17.00 9.43 -12.66
N LEU A 130 -17.11 9.66 -13.96
CA LEU A 130 -18.28 10.31 -14.59
C LEU A 130 -19.27 9.32 -15.22
N THR A 131 -18.85 8.07 -15.50
CA THR A 131 -19.62 7.15 -16.36
C THR A 131 -20.34 6.04 -15.59
N TRP A 132 -20.13 5.95 -14.29
CA TRP A 132 -20.71 4.88 -13.49
C TRP A 132 -22.13 5.20 -13.03
N SER A 133 -23.00 4.20 -13.07
CA SER A 133 -24.39 4.31 -12.61
C SER A 133 -24.83 3.18 -11.68
N THR A 134 -24.08 2.07 -11.66
CA THR A 134 -24.44 0.87 -10.89
C THR A 134 -23.31 0.42 -9.97
N ALA A 135 -23.67 -0.36 -8.95
CA ALA A 135 -22.74 -1.00 -8.01
C ALA A 135 -21.90 -2.14 -8.62
N ARG A 136 -22.01 -2.41 -9.92
CA ARG A 136 -21.28 -3.48 -10.61
C ARG A 136 -20.02 -3.00 -11.33
N HIS A 137 -19.60 -1.77 -11.10
CA HIS A 137 -18.41 -1.19 -11.73
C HIS A 137 -17.32 -0.90 -10.70
N CYS A 138 -16.07 -1.08 -11.14
CA CYS A 138 -14.88 -0.61 -10.44
C CYS A 138 -14.50 0.76 -10.97
N ILE A 139 -14.36 1.75 -10.09
CA ILE A 139 -13.97 3.09 -10.49
C ILE A 139 -12.46 3.22 -10.43
N ILE A 140 -11.83 3.57 -11.55
CA ILE A 140 -10.40 3.87 -11.62
C ILE A 140 -10.19 5.38 -11.72
N THR A 141 -9.31 5.94 -10.90
CA THR A 141 -8.92 7.35 -10.98
C THR A 141 -7.59 7.59 -10.29
N TRP A 142 -6.95 8.72 -10.58
CA TRP A 142 -5.79 9.18 -9.82
C TRP A 142 -6.21 9.68 -8.44
N LEU A 143 -5.40 9.39 -7.43
CA LEU A 143 -5.64 9.79 -6.04
C LEU A 143 -5.78 11.32 -5.91
N MET A 144 -5.01 12.08 -6.71
CA MET A 144 -5.01 13.55 -6.68
C MET A 144 -6.29 14.19 -7.26
N GLU A 145 -7.02 13.45 -8.09
CA GLU A 145 -8.28 13.94 -8.68
C GLU A 145 -9.50 13.61 -7.81
N MET A 146 -9.32 12.77 -6.78
CA MET A 146 -10.39 12.36 -5.89
C MET A 146 -10.67 13.42 -4.83
N THR A 147 -11.91 13.88 -4.76
CA THR A 147 -12.38 14.72 -3.65
C THR A 147 -13.06 13.90 -2.55
N ILE A 148 -13.18 14.47 -1.35
CA ILE A 148 -13.85 13.83 -0.20
C ILE A 148 -15.32 13.50 -0.54
N ASP A 149 -16.03 14.44 -1.19
CA ASP A 149 -17.45 14.26 -1.54
C ASP A 149 -17.64 13.19 -2.62
N GLN A 150 -16.76 13.16 -3.62
CA GLN A 150 -16.75 12.08 -4.62
C GLN A 150 -16.50 10.73 -3.96
N TYR A 151 -15.48 10.62 -3.10
CA TYR A 151 -15.20 9.36 -2.42
C TYR A 151 -16.35 8.92 -1.52
N LYS A 152 -17.00 9.85 -0.81
CA LYS A 152 -18.19 9.57 0.01
C LYS A 152 -19.36 9.01 -0.81
N LEU A 153 -19.55 9.49 -2.03
CA LEU A 153 -20.55 8.94 -2.94
C LEU A 153 -20.17 7.52 -3.39
N LEU A 154 -18.91 7.32 -3.74
CA LEU A 154 -18.38 6.05 -4.23
C LEU A 154 -18.37 4.96 -3.16
N SER A 155 -17.95 5.28 -1.94
CA SER A 155 -17.87 4.33 -0.82
C SER A 155 -19.24 3.75 -0.41
N ASN A 156 -20.34 4.33 -0.88
CA ASN A 156 -21.70 3.85 -0.62
C ASN A 156 -22.34 3.15 -1.82
N LYS A 157 -21.87 3.41 -3.05
CA LYS A 157 -22.58 2.99 -4.27
C LYS A 157 -21.72 2.23 -5.29
N ALA A 158 -20.40 2.41 -5.28
CA ALA A 158 -19.51 1.75 -6.22
C ALA A 158 -19.21 0.31 -5.79
N GLY A 159 -18.95 -0.55 -6.78
CA GLY A 159 -18.58 -1.95 -6.52
C GLY A 159 -17.13 -2.11 -6.07
N CYS A 160 -16.24 -1.22 -6.52
CA CYS A 160 -14.84 -1.11 -6.11
C CYS A 160 -14.31 0.28 -6.46
N VAL A 161 -13.29 0.76 -5.73
CA VAL A 161 -12.55 1.98 -6.07
C VAL A 161 -11.06 1.64 -6.15
N LEU A 162 -10.43 1.91 -7.29
CA LEU A 162 -8.99 1.77 -7.51
C LEU A 162 -8.38 3.17 -7.69
N LEU A 163 -7.51 3.54 -6.76
CA LEU A 163 -6.82 4.83 -6.74
C LEU A 163 -5.36 4.66 -7.15
N ILE A 164 -4.97 5.36 -8.22
CA ILE A 164 -3.59 5.37 -8.68
C ILE A 164 -2.82 6.42 -7.88
N LEU A 165 -1.77 6.00 -7.19
CA LEU A 165 -0.89 6.90 -6.45
C LEU A 165 -0.11 7.80 -7.40
N PRO A 166 0.26 9.04 -7.00
CA PRO A 166 1.19 9.88 -7.75
C PRO A 166 2.48 9.15 -8.15
N GLN A 167 3.01 9.46 -9.33
CA GLN A 167 4.29 8.92 -9.80
C GLN A 167 5.45 9.23 -8.82
N GLN A 168 5.44 10.43 -8.23
CA GLN A 168 6.43 10.87 -7.26
C GLN A 168 5.75 11.51 -6.05
N MET A 169 5.57 10.74 -4.97
CA MET A 169 4.96 11.23 -3.73
C MET A 169 5.73 12.40 -3.09
N HIS A 170 7.04 12.48 -3.32
CA HIS A 170 7.91 13.52 -2.74
C HIS A 170 7.88 14.84 -3.52
N ALA A 171 7.41 14.82 -4.77
CA ALA A 171 7.36 16.00 -5.63
C ALA A 171 6.06 16.81 -5.49
N LEU A 172 5.14 16.39 -4.62
CA LEU A 172 3.87 17.08 -4.36
C LEU A 172 4.10 18.45 -3.71
N ASN A 173 3.31 19.43 -4.12
CA ASN A 173 3.26 20.74 -3.48
C ASN A 173 2.59 20.67 -2.10
N GLU A 174 2.78 21.68 -1.24
CA GLU A 174 2.20 21.67 0.12
C GLU A 174 0.65 21.69 0.12
N GLU A 175 0.03 22.35 -0.85
CA GLU A 175 -1.43 22.34 -1.03
C GLU A 175 -1.94 20.94 -1.41
N GLU A 176 -1.28 20.29 -2.37
CA GLU A 176 -1.57 18.93 -2.81
C GLU A 176 -1.42 17.91 -1.68
N LYS A 177 -0.33 18.02 -0.90
CA LYS A 177 -0.12 17.21 0.31
C LYS A 177 -1.25 17.41 1.30
N THR A 178 -1.66 18.66 1.55
CA THR A 178 -2.74 18.96 2.50
C THR A 178 -4.06 18.34 2.05
N MET A 179 -4.41 18.44 0.77
CA MET A 179 -5.61 17.83 0.22
C MET A 179 -5.59 16.30 0.33
N LEU A 180 -4.46 15.68 0.01
CA LEU A 180 -4.28 14.23 0.17
C LEU A 180 -4.42 13.81 1.64
N LEU A 181 -3.78 14.53 2.58
CA LEU A 181 -3.86 14.23 4.01
C LEU A 181 -5.29 14.35 4.55
N LEU A 182 -6.07 15.32 4.07
CA LEU A 182 -7.48 15.48 4.43
C LEU A 182 -8.34 14.33 3.89
N LEU A 183 -8.13 13.95 2.63
CA LEU A 183 -8.79 12.79 2.03
C LEU A 183 -8.42 11.50 2.79
N GLU A 184 -7.14 11.29 3.05
CA GLU A 184 -6.63 10.12 3.77
C GLU A 184 -7.26 9.99 5.15
N LYS A 185 -7.29 11.11 5.90
CA LYS A 185 -7.93 11.17 7.22
C LYS A 185 -9.42 10.83 7.16
N TYR A 186 -10.14 11.29 6.14
CA TYR A 186 -11.54 10.93 5.96
C TYR A 186 -11.69 9.43 5.70
N MET A 187 -10.96 8.90 4.71
CA MET A 187 -11.01 7.48 4.34
C MET A 187 -10.64 6.55 5.51
N MET A 188 -9.73 6.97 6.38
CA MET A 188 -9.34 6.21 7.58
C MET A 188 -10.41 6.17 8.69
N SER A 189 -11.41 7.04 8.63
CA SER A 189 -12.44 7.20 9.68
C SER A 189 -13.80 6.61 9.33
N ILE A 190 -13.97 6.09 8.11
CA ILE A 190 -15.22 5.51 7.64
C ILE A 190 -15.23 3.98 7.80
N ASP A 191 -16.44 3.41 7.83
CA ASP A 191 -16.71 1.99 7.59
C ASP A 191 -17.41 1.87 6.23
N THR A 192 -16.88 1.05 5.32
CA THR A 192 -17.46 0.85 3.99
C THR A 192 -17.40 -0.62 3.56
N LEU A 193 -18.45 -1.05 2.85
CA LEU A 193 -18.47 -2.36 2.19
C LEU A 193 -17.73 -2.34 0.85
N THR A 194 -17.53 -1.15 0.25
CA THR A 194 -16.84 -1.01 -1.02
C THR A 194 -15.33 -1.25 -0.81
N PRO A 195 -14.73 -2.21 -1.53
CA PRO A 195 -13.29 -2.41 -1.50
C PRO A 195 -12.60 -1.21 -2.16
N THR A 196 -11.68 -0.58 -1.43
CA THR A 196 -10.84 0.50 -1.95
C THR A 196 -9.41 0.01 -2.01
N TYR A 197 -8.81 0.10 -3.20
CA TYR A 197 -7.46 -0.32 -3.50
C TYR A 197 -6.60 0.84 -3.98
N PHE A 198 -5.31 0.78 -3.70
CA PHE A 198 -4.30 1.72 -4.16
C PHE A 198 -3.29 0.98 -5.03
N ALA A 199 -2.86 1.57 -6.12
CA ALA A 199 -1.79 1.03 -6.96
C ALA A 199 -0.71 2.07 -7.16
N HIS A 200 0.55 1.63 -7.23
CA HIS A 200 1.60 2.52 -7.71
C HIS A 200 1.33 2.90 -9.16
N TRP A 201 1.68 4.14 -9.52
CA TRP A 201 1.62 4.59 -10.89
C TRP A 201 2.44 3.67 -11.81
N SER A 202 1.86 3.31 -12.95
CA SER A 202 2.56 2.64 -14.05
C SER A 202 2.05 3.22 -15.37
N PRO A 203 2.88 3.27 -16.42
CA PRO A 203 2.46 3.78 -17.73
C PRO A 203 1.21 3.07 -18.27
N GLU A 204 1.07 1.78 -17.98
CA GLU A 204 -0.07 0.98 -18.45
C GLU A 204 -1.35 1.29 -17.67
N LEU A 205 -1.28 1.44 -16.34
CA LEU A 205 -2.43 1.87 -15.54
C LEU A 205 -2.87 3.30 -15.88
N ASP A 206 -1.90 4.17 -16.16
CA ASP A 206 -2.15 5.55 -16.60
C ASP A 206 -2.86 5.57 -17.95
N LYS A 207 -2.41 4.74 -18.90
CA LYS A 207 -3.09 4.53 -20.17
C LYS A 207 -4.53 4.02 -19.97
N ILE A 208 -4.73 3.00 -19.12
CA ILE A 208 -6.07 2.45 -18.84
C ILE A 208 -6.99 3.52 -18.23
N ALA A 209 -6.51 4.27 -17.23
CA ALA A 209 -7.28 5.35 -16.61
C ALA A 209 -7.61 6.46 -17.62
N THR A 210 -6.65 6.84 -18.47
CA THR A 210 -6.83 7.82 -19.54
C THR A 210 -7.85 7.32 -20.57
N ASP A 211 -7.74 6.07 -21.04
CA ASP A 211 -8.65 5.48 -22.02
C ASP A 211 -10.10 5.44 -21.49
N VAL A 212 -10.28 5.08 -20.22
CA VAL A 212 -11.60 5.01 -19.56
C VAL A 212 -12.18 6.41 -19.27
N ASN A 213 -11.33 7.40 -18.97
CA ASN A 213 -11.76 8.78 -18.75
C ASN A 213 -12.04 9.53 -20.06
N HIS A 214 -11.26 9.29 -21.12
CA HIS A 214 -11.38 9.96 -22.41
C HIS A 214 -12.33 9.27 -23.39
N GLY A 215 -12.64 7.99 -23.20
CA GLY A 215 -13.56 7.21 -24.06
C GLY A 215 -14.97 7.79 -24.21
N LEU A 216 -15.32 8.87 -23.48
CA LEU A 216 -16.54 9.66 -23.68
C LEU A 216 -16.33 11.11 -24.13
N THR A 217 -15.10 11.64 -24.16
CA THR A 217 -14.87 13.02 -24.66
C THR A 217 -15.07 13.15 -26.18
N THR A 218 -15.24 12.03 -26.89
CA THR A 218 -15.67 12.04 -28.30
C THR A 218 -17.19 12.05 -28.47
N THR A 219 -18.02 11.93 -27.42
CA THR A 219 -19.46 12.15 -27.56
C THR A 219 -19.77 13.65 -27.55
N ASN A 220 -19.30 14.36 -28.59
CA ASN A 220 -19.96 15.59 -28.97
C ASN A 220 -21.43 15.26 -29.22
N SER A 221 -22.35 16.10 -28.75
CA SER A 221 -23.81 15.96 -28.86
C SER A 221 -24.37 15.99 -30.31
N LYS A 222 -23.52 15.67 -31.30
CA LYS A 222 -23.78 15.63 -32.74
C LYS A 222 -23.31 14.33 -33.41
N GLU A 223 -22.95 13.28 -32.67
CA GLU A 223 -22.59 12.01 -33.29
C GLU A 223 -23.84 11.25 -33.79
N SER A 224 -23.79 10.80 -35.04
CA SER A 224 -24.83 9.95 -35.64
C SER A 224 -24.99 8.65 -34.86
N ALA A 225 -26.21 8.11 -34.75
CA ALA A 225 -26.48 6.85 -34.04
C ALA A 225 -25.61 5.68 -34.53
N VAL A 226 -25.20 5.69 -35.80
CA VAL A 226 -24.26 4.71 -36.38
C VAL A 226 -22.85 4.90 -35.83
N GLN A 227 -22.39 6.15 -35.66
CA GLN A 227 -21.08 6.44 -35.08
C GLN A 227 -21.02 6.07 -33.60
N ALA A 228 -22.09 6.33 -32.85
CA ALA A 228 -22.21 5.90 -31.45
C ALA A 228 -22.17 4.37 -31.32
N LEU A 229 -22.80 3.65 -32.25
CA LEU A 229 -22.74 2.19 -32.31
C LEU A 229 -21.32 1.68 -32.66
N ILE A 230 -20.66 2.29 -33.64
CA ILE A 230 -19.27 1.94 -34.02
C ILE A 230 -18.34 2.18 -32.83
N ASN A 231 -18.46 3.31 -32.14
CA ASN A 231 -17.67 3.62 -30.95
C ASN A 231 -17.97 2.65 -29.79
N ALA A 232 -19.23 2.21 -29.63
CA ALA A 232 -19.60 1.22 -28.60
C ALA A 232 -19.08 -0.20 -28.89
N VAL A 233 -18.86 -0.53 -30.17
CA VAL A 233 -18.30 -1.83 -30.61
C VAL A 233 -16.77 -1.80 -30.63
N ALA A 234 -16.18 -0.66 -30.97
CA ALA A 234 -14.73 -0.48 -31.07
C ALA A 234 -14.06 -0.03 -29.76
N GLY A 235 -14.85 0.44 -28.78
CA GLY A 235 -14.34 0.90 -27.50
C GLY A 235 -13.76 -0.24 -26.66
N ASN A 236 -12.49 -0.11 -26.25
CA ASN A 236 -11.86 -1.02 -25.33
C ASN A 236 -12.57 -0.97 -23.98
N ARG A 237 -12.95 -2.13 -23.46
CA ARG A 237 -13.44 -2.27 -22.09
C ARG A 237 -12.41 -2.99 -21.24
N TYR A 238 -12.33 -2.62 -19.98
CA TYR A 238 -11.37 -3.21 -19.05
C TYR A 238 -12.10 -3.89 -17.91
N GLN A 239 -11.58 -5.03 -17.45
CA GLN A 239 -12.10 -5.75 -16.29
C GLN A 239 -10.98 -5.93 -15.27
N LEU A 240 -11.23 -5.47 -14.04
CA LEU A 240 -10.31 -5.63 -12.92
C LEU A 240 -10.67 -6.89 -12.14
N VAL A 241 -9.68 -7.76 -11.96
CA VAL A 241 -9.79 -8.99 -11.18
C VAL A 241 -8.76 -9.00 -10.06
N ILE A 242 -9.25 -9.12 -8.83
CA ILE A 242 -8.46 -9.30 -7.61
C ILE A 242 -9.05 -10.49 -6.87
N ASN A 243 -8.36 -11.63 -6.93
CA ASN A 243 -8.79 -12.86 -6.30
C ASN A 243 -8.15 -13.01 -4.93
N VAL A 244 -8.91 -12.68 -3.89
CA VAL A 244 -8.50 -12.77 -2.49
C VAL A 244 -9.56 -13.47 -1.66
N ASN A 245 -9.13 -14.20 -0.64
CA ASN A 245 -10.07 -14.83 0.29
C ASN A 245 -10.80 -13.74 1.08
N LYS A 246 -12.02 -14.08 1.51
CA LYS A 246 -12.81 -13.19 2.36
C LYS A 246 -12.04 -12.90 3.66
N PRO A 247 -11.96 -11.64 4.11
CA PRO A 247 -11.35 -11.31 5.38
C PRO A 247 -12.05 -12.03 6.54
N VAL A 248 -11.27 -12.70 7.39
CA VAL A 248 -11.73 -13.43 8.59
C VAL A 248 -11.08 -12.80 9.82
N PRO A 249 -11.81 -12.55 10.92
CA PRO A 249 -11.22 -12.04 12.15
C PRO A 249 -10.01 -12.88 12.59
N THR A 250 -8.92 -12.19 12.93
CA THR A 250 -7.67 -12.77 13.43
C THR A 250 -7.90 -13.41 14.80
N PRO A 251 -7.77 -14.74 14.96
CA PRO A 251 -7.80 -15.35 16.28
C PRO A 251 -6.50 -15.00 17.04
N ASP A 252 -6.62 -14.73 18.34
CA ASP A 252 -5.49 -14.53 19.26
C ASP A 252 -4.45 -13.51 18.77
N LEU A 253 -4.87 -12.25 18.57
CA LEU A 253 -3.94 -11.19 18.20
C LEU A 253 -2.87 -11.01 19.30
N HIS A 254 -1.63 -11.31 18.94
CA HIS A 254 -0.45 -11.15 19.80
C HIS A 254 0.31 -9.88 19.41
N ILE A 255 0.24 -8.86 20.27
CA ILE A 255 1.06 -7.66 20.13
C ILE A 255 2.31 -7.87 20.97
N ALA A 256 3.46 -8.01 20.31
CA ALA A 256 4.74 -8.21 20.97
C ALA A 256 5.42 -6.88 21.27
N SER A 257 6.27 -6.85 22.28
CA SER A 257 7.04 -5.69 22.68
C SER A 257 8.30 -6.15 23.39
N VAL A 258 9.27 -5.26 23.51
CA VAL A 258 10.55 -5.60 24.13
C VAL A 258 11.02 -4.44 24.98
N TYR A 259 11.55 -4.76 26.16
CA TYR A 259 12.26 -3.77 26.96
C TYR A 259 13.59 -4.31 27.46
N GLY A 260 14.49 -3.40 27.81
CA GLY A 260 15.72 -3.75 28.51
C GLY A 260 16.16 -2.66 29.46
N THR A 261 17.00 -3.05 30.42
CA THR A 261 17.37 -2.20 31.56
C THR A 261 18.88 -2.00 31.66
N LEU A 262 19.29 -0.74 31.82
CA LEU A 262 20.63 -0.36 32.30
C LEU A 262 20.54 -0.08 33.79
N ALA A 263 21.14 -0.96 34.60
CA ALA A 263 21.22 -0.80 36.04
C ALA A 263 22.23 0.29 36.42
N GLY A 264 21.84 1.16 37.35
CA GLY A 264 22.70 2.19 37.92
C GLY A 264 23.58 1.72 39.06
N LYS A 265 24.35 2.64 39.64
CA LYS A 265 25.25 2.40 40.78
C LYS A 265 24.54 2.74 42.06
N SER A 266 24.31 1.74 42.90
CA SER A 266 23.82 1.94 44.26
C SER A 266 24.98 2.08 45.24
N SER A 267 24.94 3.10 46.10
CA SER A 267 25.92 3.26 47.20
C SER A 267 25.75 2.21 48.30
N ARG A 268 24.59 1.56 48.38
CA ARG A 268 24.22 0.56 49.40
C ARG A 268 24.00 -0.85 48.82
N GLY A 269 24.29 -1.06 47.52
CA GLY A 269 24.07 -2.34 46.83
C GLY A 269 22.61 -2.62 46.44
N GLU A 270 21.66 -1.76 46.82
CA GLU A 270 20.24 -1.91 46.48
C GLU A 270 19.94 -1.20 45.15
N ILE A 271 20.07 -1.92 44.03
CA ILE A 271 19.84 -1.39 42.68
C ILE A 271 18.34 -1.11 42.45
N GLU A 272 17.45 -1.95 43.02
CA GLU A 272 15.99 -1.83 42.90
C GLU A 272 15.41 -0.58 43.56
N ARG A 273 16.17 0.05 44.48
CA ARG A 273 15.74 1.30 45.13
C ARG A 273 16.18 2.55 44.39
N LEU A 274 17.03 2.43 43.36
CA LEU A 274 17.45 3.58 42.58
C LEU A 274 16.26 4.20 41.82
N PRO A 275 16.24 5.53 41.67
CA PRO A 275 15.25 6.17 40.81
C PRO A 275 15.39 5.67 39.38
N THR A 276 14.26 5.37 38.76
CA THR A 276 14.18 4.78 37.42
C THR A 276 13.56 5.76 36.44
N ILE A 277 14.15 5.88 35.25
CA ILE A 277 13.59 6.61 34.11
C ILE A 277 13.22 5.60 33.04
N VAL A 278 11.95 5.62 32.60
CA VAL A 278 11.47 4.75 31.53
C VAL A 278 11.38 5.57 30.25
N ILE A 279 12.05 5.11 29.19
CA ILE A 279 12.09 5.73 27.88
C ILE A 279 11.34 4.82 26.92
N VAL A 280 10.29 5.34 26.30
CA VAL A 280 9.35 4.56 25.50
C VAL A 280 9.28 5.10 24.08
N ALA A 281 9.32 4.21 23.09
CA ALA A 281 8.95 4.52 21.72
C ALA A 281 8.13 3.37 21.16
N HIS A 282 7.01 3.68 20.50
CA HIS A 282 6.24 2.68 19.78
C HIS A 282 6.74 2.52 18.35
N TYR A 283 6.62 1.31 17.80
CA TYR A 283 7.16 1.00 16.47
C TYR A 283 6.09 0.91 15.37
N ASP A 284 4.80 1.01 15.71
CA ASP A 284 3.71 0.71 14.77
C ASP A 284 3.43 1.82 13.78
N THR A 285 3.24 1.44 12.51
CA THR A 285 2.88 2.36 11.43
C THR A 285 1.37 2.37 11.17
N MET A 286 0.85 3.52 10.74
CA MET A 286 -0.55 3.67 10.37
C MET A 286 -0.70 4.65 9.21
N GLY A 287 -1.58 4.30 8.29
CA GLY A 287 -1.99 5.08 7.14
C GLY A 287 -3.22 4.41 6.52
N ILE A 288 -3.69 4.94 5.41
CA ILE A 288 -4.89 4.43 4.74
C ILE A 288 -4.77 2.98 4.27
N ALA A 289 -3.59 2.58 3.81
CA ALA A 289 -3.26 1.22 3.43
C ALA A 289 -2.10 0.72 4.31
N PRO A 290 -2.26 -0.37 5.08
CA PRO A 290 -1.23 -0.85 6.00
C PRO A 290 0.12 -1.14 5.33
N GLU A 291 0.08 -1.62 4.09
CA GLU A 291 1.26 -1.93 3.28
C GLU A 291 1.92 -0.69 2.66
N LEU A 292 1.30 0.48 2.72
CA LEU A 292 1.93 1.73 2.25
C LEU A 292 2.43 2.59 3.41
N ALA A 293 2.07 2.25 4.65
CA ALA A 293 2.43 3.01 5.84
C ALA A 293 3.87 2.69 6.31
N MET A 294 4.83 3.54 5.94
CA MET A 294 6.25 3.40 6.30
C MET A 294 6.60 4.00 7.67
N GLY A 295 6.01 5.16 8.00
CA GLY A 295 6.17 5.83 9.29
C GLY A 295 7.60 6.27 9.62
N ALA A 296 8.29 6.91 8.67
CA ALA A 296 9.70 7.28 8.87
C ALA A 296 9.90 8.26 10.03
N ASP A 297 9.11 9.32 10.10
CA ASP A 297 9.16 10.30 11.17
C ASP A 297 8.26 9.90 12.34
N ASN A 298 6.98 9.64 12.10
CA ASN A 298 5.98 9.59 13.18
C ASN A 298 6.30 8.56 14.26
N ASN A 299 6.86 7.41 13.89
CA ASN A 299 7.31 6.37 14.83
C ASN A 299 8.79 6.01 14.64
N GLY A 300 9.29 6.06 13.40
CA GLY A 300 10.66 5.69 13.09
C GLY A 300 11.67 6.60 13.79
N SER A 301 11.45 7.91 13.78
CA SER A 301 12.34 8.88 14.43
C SER A 301 12.45 8.65 15.94
N GLY A 302 11.33 8.36 16.63
CA GLY A 302 11.31 8.06 18.06
C GLY A 302 12.06 6.77 18.39
N LEU A 303 11.89 5.74 17.55
CA LEU A 303 12.58 4.46 17.71
C LEU A 303 14.09 4.57 17.44
N VAL A 304 14.49 5.34 16.41
CA VAL A 304 15.89 5.66 16.12
C VAL A 304 16.52 6.43 17.28
N ALA A 305 15.81 7.41 17.83
CA ALA A 305 16.26 8.15 19.00
C ALA A 305 16.45 7.22 20.21
N LEU A 306 15.52 6.31 20.46
CA LEU A 306 15.65 5.30 21.52
C LEU A 306 16.89 4.43 21.34
N PHE A 307 17.12 3.86 20.15
CA PHE A 307 18.30 3.03 19.91
C PHE A 307 19.62 3.80 20.00
N GLU A 308 19.64 5.06 19.57
CA GLU A 308 20.81 5.92 19.69
C GLU A 308 21.10 6.28 21.16
N LEU A 309 20.05 6.56 21.97
CA LEU A 309 20.20 6.73 23.41
C LEU A 309 20.73 5.45 24.08
N VAL A 310 20.21 4.28 23.71
CA VAL A 310 20.72 3.00 24.21
C VAL A 310 22.21 2.83 23.91
N ARG A 311 22.67 3.14 22.69
CA ARG A 311 24.09 3.08 22.29
C ARG A 311 24.97 3.99 23.16
N LEU A 312 24.54 5.23 23.35
CA LEU A 312 25.26 6.24 24.13
C LEU A 312 25.35 5.86 25.61
N PHE A 313 24.19 5.59 26.23
CA PHE A 313 24.11 5.31 27.66
C PHE A 313 24.68 3.93 28.03
N SER A 314 24.63 2.93 27.12
CA SER A 314 25.33 1.66 27.31
C SER A 314 26.84 1.87 27.51
N THR A 315 27.46 2.75 26.72
CA THR A 315 28.89 3.03 26.84
C THR A 315 29.21 3.74 28.15
N LEU A 316 28.37 4.69 28.57
CA LEU A 316 28.51 5.40 29.85
C LEU A 316 28.30 4.48 31.06
N PHE A 317 27.29 3.62 31.02
CA PHE A 317 26.97 2.69 32.11
C PHE A 317 27.89 1.47 32.12
N GLY A 318 28.58 1.19 31.01
CA GLY A 318 29.55 0.10 30.89
C GLY A 318 30.83 0.33 31.70
N GLN A 319 31.17 1.58 32.04
CA GLN A 319 32.36 1.88 32.84
C GLN A 319 31.99 2.12 34.32
N PRO A 320 32.62 1.41 35.29
CA PRO A 320 32.29 1.55 36.72
C PRO A 320 32.47 2.96 37.32
N ARG A 321 33.26 3.82 36.66
CA ARG A 321 33.54 5.20 37.09
C ARG A 321 32.47 6.19 36.65
N SER A 322 31.83 5.97 35.50
CA SER A 322 30.77 6.82 34.96
C SER A 322 29.38 6.23 35.19
N LEU A 323 29.24 5.27 36.10
CA LEU A 323 27.98 4.59 36.35
C LEU A 323 27.08 5.48 37.21
N ALA A 324 25.93 5.90 36.67
CA ALA A 324 25.05 6.88 37.31
C ALA A 324 24.16 6.27 38.40
N PRO A 325 23.65 7.06 39.36
CA PRO A 325 22.74 6.57 40.40
C PRO A 325 21.27 6.49 39.94
N TYR A 326 21.03 6.05 38.70
CA TYR A 326 19.69 5.89 38.11
C TYR A 326 19.61 4.58 37.33
N ASN A 327 18.44 3.96 37.30
CA ASN A 327 18.15 2.90 36.33
C ASN A 327 17.51 3.52 35.08
N LEU A 328 17.92 3.06 33.90
CA LEU A 328 17.29 3.43 32.63
C LEU A 328 16.62 2.21 32.03
N VAL A 329 15.32 2.31 31.76
CA VAL A 329 14.55 1.27 31.07
C VAL A 329 14.19 1.77 29.69
N PHE A 330 14.47 0.98 28.66
CA PHE A 330 14.15 1.29 27.27
C PHE A 330 13.06 0.33 26.80
N LEU A 331 11.87 0.84 26.53
CA LEU A 331 10.71 0.08 26.06
C LEU A 331 10.42 0.39 24.60
N VAL A 332 10.38 -0.64 23.79
CA VAL A 332 9.89 -0.62 22.41
C VAL A 332 8.52 -1.28 22.41
N SER A 333 7.47 -0.46 22.37
CA SER A 333 6.07 -0.87 22.52
C SER A 333 5.38 -1.12 21.16
N GLY A 334 4.49 -2.12 21.13
CA GLY A 334 3.62 -2.43 20.00
C GLY A 334 2.18 -1.95 20.20
N GLY A 335 1.39 -1.90 19.14
CA GLY A 335 0.03 -1.35 19.19
C GLY A 335 -0.05 0.15 19.48
N GLY A 336 1.02 0.92 19.29
CA GLY A 336 1.08 2.36 19.57
C GLY A 336 0.00 3.16 18.82
N LYS A 337 -0.19 2.86 17.53
CA LYS A 337 -1.23 3.49 16.69
C LYS A 337 -2.65 2.94 16.93
N TYR A 338 -2.79 1.90 17.75
CA TYR A 338 -4.06 1.30 18.12
C TYR A 338 -4.31 1.50 19.62
N ASN A 339 -4.27 2.75 20.07
CA ASN A 339 -4.47 3.13 21.47
C ASN A 339 -3.44 2.55 22.46
N TYR A 340 -2.19 2.34 22.01
CA TYR A 340 -1.07 1.90 22.84
C TYR A 340 -1.34 0.62 23.63
N LEU A 341 -1.93 -0.39 22.98
CA LEU A 341 -2.39 -1.62 23.63
C LEU A 341 -1.28 -2.36 24.40
N ALA A 342 -0.06 -2.46 23.86
CA ALA A 342 1.01 -3.12 24.58
C ALA A 342 1.48 -2.30 25.80
N THR A 343 1.41 -0.98 25.74
CA THR A 343 1.77 -0.09 26.86
C THR A 343 0.79 -0.24 28.02
N LYS A 344 -0.52 -0.37 27.73
CA LYS A 344 -1.55 -0.70 28.73
C LYS A 344 -1.20 -2.00 29.47
N LYS A 345 -0.80 -3.04 28.73
CA LYS A 345 -0.44 -4.35 29.30
C LYS A 345 0.90 -4.36 30.03
N PHE A 346 1.90 -3.66 29.49
CA PHE A 346 3.18 -3.45 30.16
C PHE A 346 2.99 -2.84 31.56
N LEU A 347 2.08 -1.87 31.69
CA LEU A 347 1.72 -1.26 32.97
C LEU A 347 1.05 -2.23 33.96
N ASP A 348 0.37 -3.26 33.47
CA ASP A 348 -0.32 -4.25 34.29
C ASP A 348 0.62 -5.38 34.75
N GLU A 349 1.53 -5.83 33.89
CA GLU A 349 2.25 -7.09 34.11
C GLU A 349 3.77 -6.92 34.31
N GLU A 350 4.38 -5.91 33.69
CA GLU A 350 5.85 -5.75 33.66
C GLU A 350 6.34 -4.61 34.55
N MET A 351 5.52 -3.57 34.73
CA MET A 351 5.89 -2.38 35.50
C MET A 351 6.11 -2.67 37.00
N GLU A 352 5.53 -3.75 37.51
CA GLU A 352 5.79 -4.22 38.88
C GLU A 352 7.24 -4.71 39.05
N GLU A 353 7.81 -5.39 38.04
CA GLU A 353 9.21 -5.88 38.05
C GLU A 353 10.21 -4.73 37.96
N ILE A 354 9.88 -3.66 37.21
CA ILE A 354 10.72 -2.45 37.09
C ILE A 354 10.80 -1.68 38.43
N GLY A 355 9.79 -1.85 39.28
CA GLY A 355 9.71 -1.24 40.59
C GLY A 355 8.93 0.09 40.60
N ARG A 356 8.56 0.50 41.81
CA ARG A 356 7.68 1.66 42.03
C ARG A 356 8.41 3.00 42.03
N ASN A 357 9.74 3.00 42.12
CA ASN A 357 10.54 4.24 42.21
C ASN A 357 10.84 4.83 40.82
N VAL A 358 9.78 5.15 40.07
CA VAL A 358 9.89 5.76 38.75
C VAL A 358 9.79 7.27 38.86
N ASP A 359 10.86 7.96 38.47
CA ASP A 359 10.97 9.41 38.55
C ASP A 359 10.06 10.07 37.51
N PHE A 360 10.19 9.62 36.26
CA PHE A 360 9.29 9.93 35.16
C PHE A 360 9.40 8.92 34.00
N VAL A 361 8.40 8.96 33.11
CA VAL A 361 8.34 8.24 31.84
C VAL A 361 8.42 9.23 30.67
N LEU A 362 9.40 9.04 29.80
CA LEU A 362 9.64 9.82 28.58
C LEU A 362 9.15 9.02 27.37
N CYS A 363 8.10 9.48 26.69
CA CYS A 363 7.61 8.86 25.46
C CYS A 363 8.11 9.65 24.24
N LEU A 364 8.60 8.98 23.19
CA LEU A 364 9.17 9.60 21.99
C LEU A 364 8.29 9.34 20.77
N GLU A 365 7.83 10.38 20.08
CA GLU A 365 7.02 10.26 18.85
C GLU A 365 7.28 11.44 17.90
N GLY A 366 7.48 11.21 16.59
CA GLY A 366 7.59 12.27 15.58
C GLY A 366 8.58 13.39 15.94
N LEU A 367 9.87 13.09 15.98
CA LEU A 367 10.92 14.01 16.44
C LEU A 367 11.51 14.89 15.33
N ALA A 368 11.12 14.73 14.06
CA ALA A 368 11.64 15.52 12.95
C ALA A 368 10.55 16.28 12.15
N SER A 369 9.30 16.30 12.64
CA SER A 369 8.17 16.90 11.91
C SER A 369 8.20 18.42 11.80
N SER A 370 9.05 19.07 12.61
CA SER A 370 9.27 20.52 12.61
C SER A 370 10.75 20.82 12.93
N PRO A 371 11.42 21.67 12.12
CA PRO A 371 12.77 22.13 12.43
C PRO A 371 12.81 23.13 13.59
N ASP A 372 11.69 23.83 13.83
CA ASP A 372 11.65 25.04 14.65
C ASP A 372 11.10 24.80 16.06
N ALA A 373 10.42 23.67 16.30
CA ALA A 373 9.75 23.41 17.56
C ALA A 373 9.88 21.96 18.05
N VAL A 374 10.00 21.81 19.37
CA VAL A 374 9.85 20.54 20.08
C VAL A 374 8.91 20.76 21.26
N ASN A 375 7.88 19.91 21.36
CA ASN A 375 6.78 20.08 22.30
C ASN A 375 6.79 18.97 23.35
N PHE A 376 6.60 19.36 24.61
CA PHE A 376 6.33 18.48 25.73
C PHE A 376 4.82 18.37 25.94
N PHE A 377 4.25 17.22 25.61
CA PHE A 377 2.85 16.93 25.89
C PHE A 377 2.71 16.30 27.26
N VAL A 378 1.89 16.93 28.12
CA VAL A 378 1.65 16.48 29.50
C VAL A 378 0.16 16.37 29.80
N SER A 379 -0.19 15.37 30.60
CA SER A 379 -1.55 15.18 31.13
C SER A 379 -1.84 16.05 32.35
N LYS A 380 -0.79 16.45 33.06
CA LYS A 380 -0.84 17.33 34.23
C LYS A 380 0.37 18.25 34.18
N PRO A 381 0.22 19.58 34.28
CA PRO A 381 1.36 20.49 34.34
C PRO A 381 2.27 20.11 35.52
N PRO A 382 3.58 19.99 35.32
CA PRO A 382 4.49 19.62 36.38
C PRO A 382 4.59 20.77 37.39
N LYS A 383 4.60 20.43 38.68
CA LYS A 383 4.81 21.44 39.74
C LYS A 383 6.29 21.82 39.79
N PRO A 384 6.63 23.05 40.21
CA PRO A 384 8.01 23.46 40.38
C PRO A 384 8.81 22.48 41.26
N GLY A 385 9.99 22.10 40.82
CA GLY A 385 10.90 21.18 41.52
C GLY A 385 10.58 19.69 41.37
N THR A 386 9.51 19.33 40.65
CA THR A 386 9.25 17.92 40.31
C THR A 386 10.27 17.39 39.29
N PRO A 387 10.51 16.07 39.21
CA PRO A 387 11.41 15.46 38.22
C PRO A 387 11.17 15.95 36.78
N VAL A 388 9.90 16.00 36.35
CA VAL A 388 9.51 16.45 35.01
C VAL A 388 9.77 17.94 34.80
N ASP A 389 9.48 18.80 35.80
CA ASP A 389 9.79 20.24 35.72
C ASP A 389 11.29 20.48 35.61
N ARG A 390 12.10 19.80 36.43
CA ARG A 390 13.57 19.88 36.36
C ARG A 390 14.08 19.43 34.99
N PHE A 391 13.59 18.31 34.46
CA PHE A 391 13.99 17.82 33.15
C PHE A 391 13.60 18.81 32.03
N TYR A 392 12.40 19.38 32.09
CA TYR A 392 11.95 20.41 31.14
C TYR A 392 12.86 21.65 31.14
N GLN A 393 13.26 22.12 32.32
CA GLN A 393 14.19 23.26 32.44
C GLN A 393 15.57 22.95 31.87
N ILE A 394 16.12 21.77 32.18
CA ILE A 394 17.39 21.29 31.61
C ILE A 394 17.29 21.22 30.09
N PHE A 395 16.24 20.59 29.57
CA PHE A 395 16.03 20.44 28.13
C PHE A 395 15.93 21.79 27.43
N SER A 396 15.16 22.73 28.00
CA SER A 396 15.00 24.07 27.44
C SER A 396 16.33 24.84 27.41
N LYS A 397 17.17 24.67 28.44
CA LYS A 397 18.50 25.27 28.50
C LYS A 397 19.45 24.70 27.44
N VAL A 398 19.48 23.38 27.27
CA VAL A 398 20.30 22.69 26.25
C VAL A 398 19.80 23.04 24.85
N ALA A 399 18.50 23.09 24.63
CA ALA A 399 17.90 23.48 23.36
C ALA A 399 18.28 24.92 22.96
N ALA A 400 18.37 25.83 23.94
CA ALA A 400 18.76 27.22 23.71
C ALA A 400 20.26 27.40 23.38
N SER A 401 21.14 26.46 23.76
CA SER A 401 22.57 26.53 23.47
C SER A 401 22.95 25.97 22.09
N LYS A 402 22.06 25.22 21.44
CA LYS A 402 22.30 24.63 20.11
C LYS A 402 21.88 25.58 18.99
N GLN A 403 22.80 25.91 18.08
CA GLN A 403 22.52 26.70 16.89
C GLN A 403 21.63 25.96 15.89
N GLN A 404 20.70 26.68 15.26
CA GLN A 404 19.80 26.14 14.24
C GLN A 404 20.41 26.30 12.84
N GLN A 405 20.97 25.23 12.27
CA GLN A 405 21.55 25.30 10.92
C GLN A 405 20.50 25.23 9.78
N HIS A 406 19.31 24.66 10.02
CA HIS A 406 18.26 24.39 9.01
C HIS A 406 16.86 24.84 9.49
N SER A 407 16.79 26.00 10.13
CA SER A 407 15.53 26.59 10.63
C SER A 407 14.98 27.62 9.65
N THR A 408 13.66 27.82 9.68
CA THR A 408 13.01 28.94 8.99
C THR A 408 13.48 30.30 9.54
N SER A 409 14.06 30.32 10.74
CA SER A 409 14.72 31.46 11.38
C SER A 409 16.12 31.07 11.89
N PRO A 410 17.19 31.20 11.06
CA PRO A 410 18.53 30.65 11.31
C PRO A 410 19.28 31.12 12.57
N ASN A 411 18.71 32.05 13.35
CA ASN A 411 19.33 32.61 14.56
C ASN A 411 18.39 32.61 15.78
N SER A 412 17.22 31.99 15.68
CA SER A 412 16.32 31.84 16.83
C SER A 412 16.67 30.58 17.64
N PRO A 413 16.52 30.58 18.97
CA PRO A 413 16.61 29.33 19.73
C PRO A 413 15.47 28.39 19.36
N LEU A 414 15.68 27.08 19.53
CA LEU A 414 14.62 26.08 19.36
C LEU A 414 13.43 26.39 20.27
N ASN A 415 12.23 26.47 19.68
CA ASN A 415 11.03 26.73 20.44
C ASN A 415 10.63 25.47 21.22
N VAL A 416 10.89 25.46 22.52
CA VAL A 416 10.47 24.39 23.42
C VAL A 416 9.20 24.80 24.13
N THR A 417 8.09 24.11 23.86
CA THR A 417 6.79 24.44 24.47
C THR A 417 6.24 23.30 25.32
N LEU A 418 5.61 23.66 26.44
CA LEU A 418 4.87 22.73 27.29
C LEU A 418 3.38 22.80 26.94
N LYS A 419 2.84 21.74 26.33
CA LYS A 419 1.44 21.63 25.92
C LYS A 419 0.69 20.69 26.85
N HIS A 420 -0.32 21.21 27.53
CA HIS A 420 -1.15 20.43 28.44
C HIS A 420 -2.47 20.00 27.79
N LYS A 421 -2.78 18.71 27.91
CA LYS A 421 -4.09 18.14 27.57
C LYS A 421 -4.60 17.31 28.74
N LYS A 422 -5.78 17.63 29.26
CA LYS A 422 -6.43 16.80 30.28
C LYS A 422 -6.92 15.50 29.65
N ILE A 423 -6.70 14.37 30.34
CA ILE A 423 -7.19 13.05 29.91
C ILE A 423 -8.72 13.04 30.04
N ASN A 424 -9.40 12.68 28.95
CA ASN A 424 -10.83 12.39 28.97
C ASN A 424 -11.02 10.87 29.06
N LEU A 425 -11.57 10.40 30.18
CA LEU A 425 -11.78 8.96 30.43
C LEU A 425 -12.91 8.37 29.58
N GLN A 426 -13.74 9.22 28.97
CA GLN A 426 -14.82 8.79 28.08
C GLN A 426 -14.37 8.60 26.63
N ASP A 427 -13.20 9.14 26.26
CA ASP A 427 -12.68 8.99 24.91
C ASP A 427 -12.20 7.54 24.71
N ALA A 428 -12.67 6.90 23.63
CA ALA A 428 -12.20 5.58 23.24
C ALA A 428 -10.71 5.57 22.88
N TRP A 429 -10.22 6.69 22.34
CA TRP A 429 -8.84 6.88 21.87
C TRP A 429 -8.10 7.87 22.77
N LEU A 430 -6.98 7.42 23.33
CA LEU A 430 -6.03 8.31 24.00
C LEU A 430 -5.20 9.09 22.97
N ALA A 431 -4.85 10.32 23.32
CA ALA A 431 -4.13 11.20 22.42
C ALA A 431 -2.64 10.83 22.30
N TRP A 432 -2.03 10.44 23.41
CA TRP A 432 -0.59 10.21 23.53
C TRP A 432 -0.30 9.03 24.46
N GLU A 433 0.85 8.40 24.26
CA GLU A 433 1.26 7.21 25.03
C GLU A 433 1.37 7.48 26.53
N HIS A 434 1.82 8.69 26.90
CA HIS A 434 1.98 9.10 28.30
C HIS A 434 0.65 9.16 29.07
N GLU A 435 -0.50 9.21 28.39
CA GLU A 435 -1.82 9.23 29.04
C GLU A 435 -2.09 7.92 29.80
N HIS A 436 -1.68 6.75 29.26
CA HIS A 436 -1.77 5.45 29.95
C HIS A 436 -0.97 5.43 31.26
N PHE A 437 0.27 5.91 31.21
CA PHE A 437 1.14 6.04 32.38
C PHE A 437 0.54 7.00 33.42
N SER A 438 -0.01 8.12 32.96
CA SER A 438 -0.64 9.14 33.81
C SER A 438 -1.91 8.64 34.51
N MET A 439 -2.70 7.79 33.85
CA MET A 439 -3.85 7.09 34.47
C MET A 439 -3.42 6.17 35.61
N ARG A 440 -2.25 5.53 35.48
CA ARG A 440 -1.61 4.72 36.54
C ARG A 440 -0.80 5.54 37.55
N LYS A 441 -0.96 6.86 37.55
CA LYS A 441 -0.31 7.82 38.46
C LYS A 441 1.21 7.93 38.32
N TYR A 442 1.79 7.45 37.23
CA TYR A 442 3.18 7.76 36.88
C TYR A 442 3.29 9.18 36.33
N ARG A 443 4.42 9.84 36.59
CA ARG A 443 4.74 11.13 35.98
C ARG A 443 5.23 10.85 34.56
N ALA A 444 4.48 11.25 33.55
CA ALA A 444 4.81 10.90 32.18
C ALA A 444 4.55 12.07 31.22
N PHE A 445 5.32 12.13 30.16
CA PHE A 445 5.17 13.12 29.09
C PHE A 445 5.61 12.55 27.74
N THR A 446 5.08 13.10 26.66
CA THR A 446 5.51 12.78 25.29
C THR A 446 6.30 13.94 24.70
N LEU A 447 7.47 13.65 24.15
CA LEU A 447 8.27 14.58 23.40
C LEU A 447 7.99 14.40 21.90
N SER A 448 7.56 15.46 21.21
CA SER A 448 7.26 15.40 19.78
C SER A 448 7.44 16.76 19.11
N ALA A 449 7.85 16.77 17.84
CA ALA A 449 7.89 17.95 16.98
C ALA A 449 6.53 18.24 16.31
N LEU A 450 5.55 17.34 16.46
CA LEU A 450 4.17 17.57 16.02
C LEU A 450 3.51 18.68 16.84
N GLU A 451 2.60 19.42 16.20
CA GLU A 451 1.92 20.53 16.88
C GLU A 451 0.91 20.05 17.91
N ASN A 452 0.14 19.00 17.57
CA ASN A 452 -0.89 18.43 18.43
C ASN A 452 -1.18 16.97 18.04
N HIS A 453 -1.93 16.26 18.87
CA HIS A 453 -2.21 14.83 18.65
C HIS A 453 -3.16 14.52 17.48
N LYS A 454 -3.89 15.54 16.98
CA LYS A 454 -4.82 15.45 15.84
C LYS A 454 -4.19 15.91 14.53
N ASP A 455 -2.89 16.23 14.55
CA ASP A 455 -2.13 16.61 13.38
C ASP A 455 -2.29 15.53 12.31
N ILE A 456 -2.71 15.95 11.12
CA ILE A 456 -3.04 15.05 10.01
C ILE A 456 -1.80 14.33 9.49
N ARG A 457 -0.61 14.90 9.71
CA ARG A 457 0.68 14.30 9.32
C ARG A 457 1.07 13.10 10.18
N ARG A 458 0.38 12.89 11.31
CA ARG A 458 0.70 11.84 12.30
C ARG A 458 0.45 10.42 11.80
N ASN A 459 -0.53 10.24 10.92
CA ASN A 459 -0.97 8.97 10.38
C ASN A 459 -1.20 9.12 8.87
N THR A 460 -0.18 8.81 8.07
CA THR A 460 -0.23 9.01 6.61
C THR A 460 0.75 8.11 5.88
N ILE A 461 0.40 7.72 4.65
CA ILE A 461 1.32 7.09 3.70
C ILE A 461 2.39 8.05 3.15
N LEU A 462 2.23 9.37 3.35
CA LEU A 462 3.23 10.38 2.96
C LEU A 462 4.48 10.38 3.85
N ASP A 463 4.41 9.75 5.02
CA ASP A 463 5.51 9.69 5.98
C ASP A 463 6.60 8.70 5.52
N THR A 464 7.47 9.19 4.65
CA THR A 464 8.53 8.44 3.99
C THR A 464 9.91 8.95 4.40
N LYS A 465 10.95 8.17 4.11
CA LYS A 465 12.34 8.57 4.39
C LYS A 465 12.73 9.89 3.70
N HIS A 466 12.15 10.16 2.52
CA HIS A 466 12.46 11.34 1.72
C HIS A 466 11.90 12.64 2.30
N SER A 467 10.80 12.58 3.06
CA SER A 467 10.20 13.74 3.73
C SER A 467 10.84 14.08 5.08
N LEU A 468 11.76 13.24 5.57
CA LEU A 468 12.38 13.39 6.89
C LEU A 468 13.62 14.29 6.85
N ASP A 469 13.66 15.31 7.70
CA ASP A 469 14.84 16.15 7.89
C ASP A 469 15.84 15.52 8.88
N ILE A 470 16.86 14.85 8.34
CA ILE A 470 17.89 14.14 9.11
C ILE A 470 18.70 15.08 10.03
N PRO A 471 19.18 16.26 9.58
CA PRO A 471 19.77 17.27 10.46
C PRO A 471 18.91 17.60 11.70
N THR A 472 17.62 17.90 11.52
CA THR A 472 16.70 18.19 12.64
C THR A 472 16.60 17.00 13.58
N LEU A 473 16.43 15.79 13.06
CA LEU A 473 16.38 14.58 13.89
C LEU A 473 17.67 14.41 14.71
N THR A 474 18.83 14.57 14.07
CA THR A 474 20.15 14.42 14.71
C THR A 474 20.31 15.42 15.85
N ARG A 475 20.00 16.71 15.60
CA ARG A 475 20.02 17.77 16.61
C ARG A 475 19.09 17.44 17.78
N ASN A 476 17.87 17.00 17.51
CA ASN A 476 16.89 16.71 18.55
C ASN A 476 17.32 15.51 19.42
N ILE A 477 17.99 14.51 18.84
CA ILE A 477 18.60 13.40 19.58
C ILE A 477 19.78 13.87 20.43
N GLU A 478 20.64 14.76 19.91
CA GLU A 478 21.74 15.37 20.68
C GLU A 478 21.22 16.13 21.91
N ILE A 479 20.22 17.00 21.72
CA ILE A 479 19.59 17.75 22.82
C ILE A 479 19.02 16.78 23.85
N LEU A 480 18.36 15.71 23.39
CA LEU A 480 17.76 14.72 24.28
C LEU A 480 18.82 13.95 25.09
N ALA A 481 19.91 13.52 24.45
CA ALA A 481 21.02 12.81 25.10
C ALA A 481 21.73 13.69 26.14
N GLU A 482 22.07 14.93 25.78
CA GLU A 482 22.68 15.93 26.67
C GLU A 482 21.78 16.26 27.86
N SER A 483 20.48 16.42 27.62
CA SER A 483 19.51 16.71 28.68
C SER A 483 19.36 15.54 29.65
N LEU A 484 19.29 14.31 29.12
CA LEU A 484 19.19 13.10 29.94
C LEU A 484 20.46 12.87 30.76
N ALA A 485 21.64 13.08 30.18
CA ALA A 485 22.90 12.98 30.91
C ALA A 485 23.02 14.06 31.98
N SER A 486 22.67 15.31 31.67
CA SER A 486 22.64 16.42 32.63
C SER A 486 21.72 16.09 33.82
N TYR A 487 20.55 15.50 33.56
CA TYR A 487 19.61 15.08 34.60
C TYR A 487 20.14 13.93 35.45
N VAL A 488 20.63 12.87 34.82
CA VAL A 488 21.05 11.61 35.47
C VAL A 488 22.34 11.78 36.28
N TYR A 489 23.30 12.56 35.77
CA TYR A 489 24.56 12.84 36.45
C TYR A 489 24.53 14.10 37.31
N ASN A 490 23.46 14.90 37.22
CA ASN A 490 23.33 16.20 37.89
C ASN A 490 24.49 17.16 37.53
N ILE A 491 24.79 17.29 36.24
CA ILE A 491 25.86 18.14 35.69
C ILE A 491 25.21 19.30 34.91
N GLN A 492 25.81 20.50 34.97
CA GLN A 492 25.26 21.69 34.31
C GLN A 492 25.47 21.74 32.79
N ASP A 493 26.57 21.15 32.32
CA ASP A 493 26.94 21.06 30.91
C ASP A 493 27.39 19.62 30.60
N ALA A 494 26.49 18.84 30.02
CA ALA A 494 26.77 17.48 29.59
C ALA A 494 27.27 17.40 28.13
N SER A 495 27.40 18.53 27.42
CA SER A 495 27.87 18.53 26.03
C SER A 495 29.28 17.92 25.92
N VAL A 496 30.13 18.18 26.92
CA VAL A 496 31.48 17.64 27.07
C VAL A 496 31.51 16.10 27.14
N ILE A 497 30.42 15.47 27.61
CA ILE A 497 30.33 14.01 27.70
C ILE A 497 30.24 13.39 26.29
N PHE A 498 29.52 14.05 25.39
CA PHE A 498 29.19 13.52 24.06
C PHE A 498 30.13 14.06 22.97
N GLU A 499 31.40 14.22 23.31
CA GLU A 499 32.47 14.59 22.37
C GLU A 499 33.13 13.36 21.73
N ALA A 500 33.83 13.59 20.61
CA ALA A 500 34.64 12.60 19.91
C ALA A 500 33.91 11.28 19.58
N SER A 501 34.20 10.21 20.31
CA SER A 501 33.70 8.84 20.07
C SER A 501 32.31 8.59 20.63
N LEU A 502 31.84 9.41 21.58
CA LEU A 502 30.52 9.30 22.19
C LEU A 502 29.53 10.31 21.63
N LYS A 503 29.82 10.93 20.48
CA LYS A 503 28.86 11.81 19.82
C LYS A 503 27.70 11.02 19.21
N VAL A 504 26.56 11.70 19.01
CA VAL A 504 25.47 11.18 18.18
C VAL A 504 25.98 10.91 16.77
N GLU A 505 25.78 9.69 16.27
CA GLU A 505 26.35 9.27 15.00
C GLU A 505 25.29 9.30 13.89
N LYS A 506 25.42 10.26 12.97
CA LYS A 506 24.51 10.38 11.82
C LYS A 506 24.45 9.09 10.96
N ALA A 507 25.54 8.34 10.86
CA ALA A 507 25.57 7.07 10.14
C ALA A 507 24.74 5.98 10.83
N SER A 508 24.77 5.92 12.17
CA SER A 508 23.90 5.05 12.99
C SER A 508 22.42 5.39 12.75
N ILE A 509 22.07 6.67 12.82
CA ILE A 509 20.71 7.18 12.57
C ILE A 509 20.23 6.77 11.17
N LEU A 510 21.04 7.03 10.14
CA LEU A 510 20.69 6.70 8.74
C LEU A 510 20.53 5.21 8.51
N SER A 511 21.34 4.38 9.15
CA SER A 511 21.27 2.92 9.07
C SER A 511 19.98 2.39 9.69
N HIS A 512 19.68 2.78 10.93
CA HIS A 512 18.43 2.38 11.60
C HIS A 512 17.20 2.89 10.84
N LEU A 513 17.22 4.14 10.38
CA LEU A 513 16.12 4.70 9.61
C LEU A 513 15.95 3.95 8.28
N ALA A 514 17.03 3.64 7.57
CA ALA A 514 16.95 2.85 6.35
C ALA A 514 16.30 1.49 6.62
N HIS A 515 16.66 0.80 7.70
CA HIS A 515 16.02 -0.45 8.08
C HIS A 515 14.52 -0.26 8.36
N LEU A 516 14.16 0.69 9.22
CA LEU A 516 12.78 0.92 9.64
C LEU A 516 11.86 1.43 8.53
N SER A 517 12.38 2.24 7.59
CA SER A 517 11.62 2.76 6.46
C SER A 517 11.33 1.72 5.37
N HIS A 518 12.02 0.58 5.35
CA HIS A 518 11.69 -0.52 4.43
C HIS A 518 10.71 -1.54 5.03
N THR A 519 10.58 -1.56 6.36
CA THR A 519 9.67 -2.47 7.06
C THR A 519 8.34 -1.79 7.33
N ARG A 520 7.25 -2.38 6.84
CA ARG A 520 5.89 -1.98 7.22
C ARG A 520 5.55 -2.59 8.56
N ARG A 521 5.10 -1.78 9.50
CA ARG A 521 4.99 -2.16 10.92
C ARG A 521 3.58 -1.97 11.47
N SER A 522 2.56 -2.01 10.61
CA SER A 522 1.17 -1.97 11.09
C SER A 522 0.82 -3.27 11.80
N VAL A 523 0.07 -3.18 12.90
CA VAL A 523 -0.42 -4.36 13.65
C VAL A 523 -1.21 -5.32 12.76
N GLN A 524 -1.91 -4.78 11.75
CA GLN A 524 -2.66 -5.57 10.75
C GLN A 524 -1.78 -6.51 9.90
N LEU A 525 -0.47 -6.24 9.82
CA LEU A 525 0.50 -7.07 9.09
C LEU A 525 1.21 -8.08 10.01
N THR A 526 0.92 -8.04 11.32
CA THR A 526 1.56 -8.95 12.27
C THR A 526 0.99 -10.36 12.08
N PRO A 527 1.83 -11.39 11.96
CA PRO A 527 1.34 -12.75 11.75
C PRO A 527 0.50 -13.22 12.94
N SER A 528 -0.74 -13.63 12.68
CA SER A 528 -1.72 -14.11 13.68
C SER A 528 -1.25 -15.33 14.49
N ASN A 529 -0.42 -16.19 13.89
CA ASN A 529 -0.12 -17.51 14.43
C ASN A 529 1.29 -17.67 14.99
N SER A 530 2.09 -16.61 15.04
CA SER A 530 3.45 -16.69 15.56
C SER A 530 3.55 -16.03 16.92
N LYS A 531 3.80 -16.85 17.96
CA LYS A 531 4.22 -16.37 19.29
C LYS A 531 5.49 -15.51 19.25
N ARG A 532 6.20 -15.52 18.12
CA ARG A 532 7.35 -14.69 17.82
C ARG A 532 7.03 -13.72 16.69
N ASN A 533 7.40 -12.46 16.87
CA ASN A 533 7.37 -11.45 15.83
C ASN A 533 8.83 -11.19 15.39
N PRO A 534 9.23 -11.56 14.16
CA PRO A 534 10.62 -11.39 13.70
C PRO A 534 11.15 -9.97 13.81
N LEU A 535 10.26 -8.97 13.68
CA LEU A 535 10.62 -7.57 13.85
C LEU A 535 11.00 -7.27 15.31
N VAL A 536 10.20 -7.76 16.27
CA VAL A 536 10.46 -7.59 17.69
C VAL A 536 11.67 -8.41 18.13
N ASP A 537 11.89 -9.58 17.55
CA ASP A 537 13.12 -10.36 17.75
C ASP A 537 14.36 -9.56 17.29
N ASN A 538 14.26 -8.83 16.17
CA ASN A 538 15.32 -7.93 15.72
C ASN A 538 15.52 -6.74 16.67
N PHE A 539 14.44 -6.14 17.18
CA PHE A 539 14.54 -5.09 18.21
C PHE A 539 15.19 -5.60 19.49
N SER A 540 14.82 -6.81 19.93
CA SER A 540 15.44 -7.48 21.06
C SER A 540 16.94 -7.72 20.82
N TRP A 541 17.30 -8.16 19.62
CA TRP A 541 18.71 -8.34 19.25
C TRP A 541 19.47 -7.00 19.28
N MET A 542 18.91 -5.94 18.70
CA MET A 542 19.51 -4.60 18.71
C MET A 542 19.70 -4.05 20.13
N LEU A 543 18.71 -4.22 21.02
CA LEU A 543 18.85 -3.85 22.44
C LEU A 543 19.94 -4.69 23.12
N SER A 544 19.93 -6.01 22.94
CA SER A 544 20.88 -6.93 23.60
C SER A 544 22.35 -6.67 23.22
N LYS A 545 22.58 -6.13 22.01
CA LYS A 545 23.92 -5.76 21.54
C LYS A 545 24.58 -4.71 22.45
N TYR A 546 23.78 -3.77 22.96
CA TYR A 546 24.24 -2.66 23.79
C TYR A 546 24.00 -2.91 25.28
N LEU A 547 22.92 -3.59 25.65
CA LEU A 547 22.57 -3.89 27.03
C LEU A 547 23.28 -5.18 27.48
N LYS A 548 24.59 -5.11 27.74
CA LYS A 548 25.36 -6.23 28.34
C LYS A 548 25.54 -6.02 29.84
N GLN A 549 25.31 -7.07 30.63
CA GLN A 549 25.60 -7.08 32.07
C GLN A 549 27.12 -6.96 32.30
N SER A 550 27.56 -5.96 33.07
CA SER A 550 28.92 -5.89 33.60
C SER A 550 29.04 -6.79 34.85
N GLY A 551 28.82 -8.10 34.70
CA GLY A 551 28.72 -8.97 35.88
C GLY A 551 28.83 -10.48 35.72
N SER A 552 29.23 -11.02 34.57
CA SER A 552 29.49 -12.48 34.43
C SER A 552 30.87 -12.78 33.87
N THR A 553 31.90 -12.21 34.49
CA THR A 553 33.26 -12.73 34.37
C THR A 553 33.47 -13.78 35.46
N THR A 554 32.88 -14.96 35.29
CA THR A 554 33.31 -16.15 36.04
C THR A 554 34.44 -16.80 35.24
N SER A 555 35.65 -16.57 35.71
CA SER A 555 36.84 -17.36 35.40
C SER A 555 36.58 -18.85 35.61
N GLY A 556 36.89 -19.69 34.61
CA GLY A 556 36.91 -21.14 34.77
C GLY A 556 37.08 -21.86 33.44
N GLY A 557 38.32 -22.21 33.09
CA GLY A 557 38.58 -23.13 31.99
C GLY A 557 38.31 -24.57 32.40
N SER A 558 37.71 -25.36 31.50
CA SER A 558 37.96 -26.81 31.35
C SER A 558 37.21 -27.37 30.14
N SER A 559 37.90 -28.27 29.43
CA SER A 559 37.60 -29.00 28.18
C SER A 559 36.24 -29.73 28.06
N PRO A 560 35.87 -30.19 26.84
CA PRO A 560 34.55 -30.69 26.51
C PRO A 560 34.39 -32.20 26.73
N GLY A 561 33.25 -32.62 27.27
CA GLY A 561 32.83 -34.02 27.27
C GLY A 561 31.58 -34.26 28.11
N GLY A 562 30.58 -34.92 27.51
CA GLY A 562 29.48 -35.56 28.25
C GLY A 562 28.08 -35.12 27.82
N ALA A 563 27.44 -35.92 26.97
CA ALA A 563 26.01 -35.88 26.71
C ALA A 563 25.25 -36.43 27.94
N GLY A 564 24.22 -35.71 28.39
CA GLY A 564 23.34 -36.15 29.48
C GLY A 564 22.22 -35.15 29.77
N SER A 565 20.99 -35.63 29.65
CA SER A 565 19.70 -34.96 29.89
C SER A 565 19.59 -34.28 31.26
N VAL A 566 19.07 -33.04 31.33
CA VAL A 566 18.63 -32.41 32.58
C VAL A 566 17.37 -31.58 32.38
N SER A 567 16.35 -31.92 33.18
CA SER A 567 15.13 -31.18 33.51
C SER A 567 15.44 -29.76 34.02
N SER A 568 14.89 -28.74 33.36
CA SER A 568 15.12 -27.34 33.71
C SER A 568 14.22 -26.85 34.85
N SER A 569 14.66 -27.07 36.08
CA SER A 569 14.38 -26.18 37.21
C SER A 569 15.70 -25.51 37.60
N SER A 570 15.91 -24.27 37.15
CA SER A 570 17.06 -23.48 37.60
C SER A 570 16.72 -21.99 37.54
N SER A 571 16.82 -21.37 38.71
CA SER A 571 16.83 -19.93 38.99
C SER A 571 17.91 -19.19 38.17
N ALA A 572 17.62 -18.91 36.90
CA ALA A 572 18.43 -18.09 36.02
C ALA A 572 18.04 -16.62 36.23
N GLY A 573 19.03 -15.74 36.47
CA GLY A 573 18.78 -14.30 36.59
C GLY A 573 18.01 -13.76 35.38
N SER A 574 17.06 -12.85 35.63
CA SER A 574 16.22 -12.27 34.58
C SER A 574 17.07 -11.76 33.41
N PRO A 575 16.68 -12.04 32.15
CA PRO A 575 17.42 -11.58 31.00
C PRO A 575 17.43 -10.04 30.97
N VAL A 576 18.56 -9.44 30.59
CA VAL A 576 18.75 -7.98 30.50
C VAL A 576 17.78 -7.33 29.52
N VAL A 577 17.33 -8.11 28.53
CA VAL A 577 16.31 -7.74 27.56
C VAL A 577 15.21 -8.78 27.62
N LYS A 578 13.97 -8.35 27.83
CA LYS A 578 12.79 -9.20 27.94
C LYS A 578 11.81 -8.84 26.84
N THR A 579 11.48 -9.84 26.03
CA THR A 579 10.37 -9.76 25.07
C THR A 579 9.12 -10.29 25.74
N PHE A 580 8.04 -9.53 25.63
CA PHE A 580 6.73 -9.92 26.12
C PHE A 580 5.70 -9.79 25.01
N SER A 581 4.66 -10.61 25.07
CA SER A 581 3.51 -10.50 24.18
C SER A 581 2.29 -11.01 24.91
N PHE A 582 1.19 -10.27 24.78
CA PHE A 582 -0.04 -10.61 25.46
C PHE A 582 -1.08 -11.06 24.42
N PRO A 583 -1.70 -12.24 24.61
CA PRO A 583 -2.89 -12.56 23.86
C PRO A 583 -3.98 -11.56 24.25
N GLN A 584 -4.73 -11.13 23.26
CA GLN A 584 -5.90 -10.31 23.52
C GLN A 584 -7.03 -11.12 24.17
N ASP A 585 -7.88 -10.44 24.96
CA ASP A 585 -9.09 -11.07 25.49
C ASP A 585 -10.02 -11.48 24.33
N ARG A 586 -10.44 -12.75 24.33
CA ARG A 586 -11.30 -13.34 23.32
C ARG A 586 -12.77 -12.90 23.43
N ARG A 587 -13.21 -12.50 24.63
CA ARG A 587 -14.63 -12.17 24.88
C ARG A 587 -14.97 -10.75 24.45
N GLU A 588 -14.12 -9.80 24.80
CA GLU A 588 -14.27 -8.38 24.49
C GLU A 588 -12.93 -7.78 24.02
N PRO A 589 -12.52 -8.06 22.78
CA PRO A 589 -11.27 -7.54 22.25
C PRO A 589 -11.35 -6.02 22.00
N ASP A 590 -10.46 -5.24 22.63
CA ASP A 590 -10.25 -3.81 22.35
C ASP A 590 -10.02 -3.52 20.83
N LEU A 591 -9.24 -4.37 20.14
CA LEU A 591 -8.93 -4.34 18.71
C LEU A 591 -9.23 -5.70 18.03
N VAL A 592 -9.91 -5.71 16.89
CA VAL A 592 -10.04 -6.90 16.03
C VAL A 592 -9.39 -6.61 14.70
N THR A 593 -8.36 -7.37 14.35
CA THR A 593 -7.77 -7.35 13.00
C THR A 593 -8.34 -8.49 12.18
N TYR A 594 -8.09 -8.46 10.86
CA TYR A 594 -8.62 -9.44 9.93
C TYR A 594 -7.47 -10.11 9.16
N THR A 595 -7.45 -11.43 9.16
CA THR A 595 -6.59 -12.29 8.34
C THR A 595 -7.30 -12.72 7.06
N GLY A 596 -6.56 -13.17 6.04
CA GLY A 596 -7.14 -13.82 4.86
C GLY A 596 -7.16 -13.01 3.57
N SER A 597 -7.00 -11.69 3.63
CA SER A 597 -6.70 -10.86 2.46
C SER A 597 -5.35 -10.21 2.70
N GLY A 598 -4.30 -10.58 1.96
CA GLY A 598 -3.08 -9.78 1.97
C GLY A 598 -3.49 -8.33 1.71
N PHE A 599 -3.13 -7.41 2.59
CA PHE A 599 -3.35 -5.96 2.35
C PHE A 599 -2.58 -5.48 1.10
N SER A 600 -1.81 -6.38 0.49
CA SER A 600 -1.23 -6.33 -0.82
C SER A 600 -1.65 -7.60 -1.57
N SER A 601 -2.21 -7.48 -2.77
CA SER A 601 -2.57 -8.63 -3.63
C SER A 601 -2.31 -8.33 -5.11
N PRO A 602 -1.91 -9.33 -5.92
CA PRO A 602 -1.78 -9.16 -7.35
C PRO A 602 -3.17 -8.87 -7.96
N ALA A 603 -3.21 -7.86 -8.80
CA ALA A 603 -4.39 -7.44 -9.53
C ALA A 603 -4.13 -7.58 -11.03
N HIS A 604 -5.14 -8.08 -11.75
CA HIS A 604 -5.07 -8.23 -13.19
C HIS A 604 -6.12 -7.36 -13.85
N VAL A 605 -5.71 -6.59 -14.85
CA VAL A 605 -6.64 -5.87 -15.74
C VAL A 605 -6.63 -6.53 -17.11
N TYR A 606 -7.81 -7.00 -17.52
CA TYR A 606 -8.02 -7.63 -18.82
C TYR A 606 -8.72 -6.65 -19.75
N THR A 607 -8.35 -6.67 -21.03
CA THR A 607 -9.17 -6.09 -22.08
C THR A 607 -10.30 -7.08 -22.41
N VAL A 608 -11.55 -6.63 -22.33
CA VAL A 608 -12.73 -7.46 -22.58
C VAL A 608 -13.49 -6.97 -23.80
N LYS A 609 -14.05 -7.91 -24.55
CA LYS A 609 -14.86 -7.61 -25.73
C LYS A 609 -16.21 -7.01 -25.30
N PRO A 610 -16.69 -5.93 -25.95
CA PRO A 610 -18.00 -5.38 -25.65
C PRO A 610 -19.13 -6.37 -25.97
N ILE A 611 -20.18 -6.45 -25.14
CA ILE A 611 -21.37 -7.28 -25.43
C ILE A 611 -22.02 -6.90 -26.77
N VAL A 612 -21.92 -5.62 -27.17
CA VAL A 612 -22.43 -5.12 -28.45
C VAL A 612 -21.71 -5.79 -29.63
N PHE A 613 -20.45 -6.20 -29.46
CA PHE A 613 -19.72 -6.94 -30.49
C PHE A 613 -20.43 -8.27 -30.82
N ASP A 614 -20.84 -9.04 -29.81
CA ASP A 614 -21.55 -10.30 -30.01
C ASP A 614 -22.93 -10.08 -30.67
N LEU A 615 -23.62 -8.98 -30.34
CA LEU A 615 -24.88 -8.61 -30.98
C LEU A 615 -24.71 -8.21 -32.45
N VAL A 616 -23.66 -7.44 -32.78
CA VAL A 616 -23.33 -7.08 -34.16
C VAL A 616 -22.89 -8.30 -34.95
N LEU A 617 -22.12 -9.19 -34.33
CA LEU A 617 -21.73 -10.47 -34.92
C LEU A 617 -22.96 -11.33 -35.21
N LEU A 618 -23.90 -11.44 -34.26
CA LEU A 618 -25.16 -12.17 -34.45
C LEU A 618 -26.02 -11.54 -35.56
N ALA A 619 -26.13 -10.21 -35.59
CA ALA A 619 -26.87 -9.50 -36.63
C ALA A 619 -26.22 -9.69 -38.01
N GLY A 620 -24.90 -9.65 -38.09
CA GLY A 620 -24.14 -9.92 -39.31
C GLY A 620 -24.34 -11.35 -39.82
N ILE A 621 -24.27 -12.34 -38.92
CA ILE A 621 -24.54 -13.75 -39.25
C ILE A 621 -26.01 -13.92 -39.71
N SER A 622 -26.96 -13.28 -39.04
CA SER A 622 -28.38 -13.38 -39.38
C SER A 622 -28.70 -12.75 -40.74
N LEU A 623 -28.16 -11.56 -41.01
CA LEU A 623 -28.30 -10.89 -42.30
C LEU A 623 -27.66 -11.72 -43.42
N TYR A 624 -26.49 -12.30 -43.15
CA TYR A 624 -25.82 -13.18 -44.08
C TYR A 624 -26.68 -14.42 -44.42
N LEU A 625 -27.21 -15.12 -43.41
CA LEU A 625 -28.07 -16.29 -43.61
C LEU A 625 -29.34 -15.92 -44.37
N TYR A 626 -29.91 -14.74 -44.10
CA TYR A 626 -31.07 -14.22 -44.81
C TYR A 626 -30.76 -13.93 -46.29
N LEU A 627 -29.60 -13.34 -46.60
CA LEU A 627 -29.17 -13.10 -47.98
C LEU A 627 -28.93 -14.42 -48.74
N VAL A 628 -28.31 -15.40 -48.09
CA VAL A 628 -28.13 -16.75 -48.68
C VAL A 628 -29.50 -17.39 -48.96
N TYR A 629 -30.44 -17.31 -48.01
CA TYR A 629 -31.80 -17.78 -48.20
C TYR A 629 -32.49 -17.10 -49.39
N LEU A 630 -32.42 -15.77 -49.49
CA LEU A 630 -32.99 -15.03 -50.62
C LEU A 630 -32.35 -15.41 -51.95
N VAL A 631 -31.03 -15.64 -52.00
CA VAL A 631 -30.36 -16.08 -53.23
C VAL A 631 -30.84 -17.47 -53.65
N ILE A 632 -31.05 -18.37 -52.70
CA ILE A 632 -31.62 -19.71 -52.98
C ILE A 632 -33.08 -19.58 -53.44
N GLU A 633 -33.91 -18.81 -52.73
CA GLU A 633 -35.34 -18.67 -53.00
C GLU A 633 -35.64 -17.89 -54.30
N THR A 634 -34.84 -16.86 -54.63
CA THR A 634 -35.03 -16.07 -55.85
C THR A 634 -34.24 -16.59 -57.05
N GLY A 635 -33.13 -17.30 -56.80
CA GLY A 635 -32.27 -17.86 -57.85
C GLY A 635 -32.78 -19.18 -58.42
N VAL A 636 -33.54 -19.98 -57.66
CA VAL A 636 -34.03 -21.29 -58.13
C VAL A 636 -35.28 -21.21 -59.02
N PRO A 637 -36.32 -20.39 -58.75
CA PRO A 637 -37.55 -20.38 -59.55
C PRO A 637 -37.59 -19.36 -60.69
N LYS A 638 -36.54 -18.55 -60.91
CA LYS A 638 -36.42 -17.67 -62.09
C LYS A 638 -35.47 -18.21 -63.16
N PHE A 639 -34.75 -19.29 -62.86
CA PHE A 639 -33.79 -19.92 -63.76
C PHE A 639 -34.25 -21.31 -64.26
N LEU A 640 -35.20 -21.95 -63.56
CA LEU A 640 -36.08 -22.98 -64.10
C LEU A 640 -37.24 -22.31 -64.86
#